data_AF-A0A837ICX8-F1
#
_entry.id   AF-A0A837ICX8-F1
#
_cell.length_a   1.000
_cell.length_b   1.000
_cell.length_c   1.000
_cell.angle_alpha   90.00
_cell.angle_beta   90.00
_cell.angle_gamma   90.00
#
_symmetry.space_group_name_H-M   'P 1'
#
loop_
_entity.id
_entity.type
_entity.pdbx_description
1 polymer ?
#
loop_
_entity_poly.entity_id
_entity_poly.type
_entity_poly.pdbx_seq_one_letter_code
_entity_poly.pdbx_strand_id
1 'polypeptide(L)'
;MQEISLNNYNEMLRYERDMDQLRALALWITLYEGDPPIPSLPRPREYVFELIKFYAQDFAFEIMKNGSISLDTVSRFHSSLFSINNLLGITQADIVRASEQQRYRNSGFWEMRRVIGQFGDVAEAASRDKVTHIITAAVSGCIIGEYLGQMMSREFQYPVPVDHMVFARSGIQPVRGYLPDHLSLSGGHILIADDAIMETYTSRVMIAKIIEMNPQAAISLMTIDIDPKTKESGYLDQFAHVYTFDE
;
A
#
# COMPACT_ATOMS: atom_id res chain seq x y z
N MET A 1 22.41 -1.09 -12.52
CA MET A 1 21.54 -2.05 -11.83
C MET A 1 21.56 -1.67 -10.36
N GLN A 2 20.55 -0.95 -9.89
CA GLN A 2 20.41 -0.62 -8.46
C GLN A 2 19.75 -1.80 -7.78
N GLU A 3 20.49 -2.50 -6.94
CA GLU A 3 19.97 -3.58 -6.10
C GLU A 3 19.58 -2.97 -4.75
N ILE A 4 18.37 -3.24 -4.24
CA ILE A 4 18.02 -2.75 -2.90
C ILE A 4 18.84 -3.54 -1.88
N SER A 5 19.86 -2.90 -1.31
CA SER A 5 20.73 -3.50 -0.30
C SER A 5 19.99 -3.56 1.04
N LEU A 6 19.35 -4.69 1.28
CA LEU A 6 18.93 -5.13 2.63
C LEU A 6 19.80 -6.33 2.98
N ASN A 7 21.11 -6.10 3.09
CA ASN A 7 22.11 -7.14 3.20
C ASN A 7 22.10 -7.91 4.53
N ASN A 8 21.17 -7.62 5.45
CA ASN A 8 21.04 -8.35 6.70
C ASN A 8 19.65 -9.00 6.81
N TYR A 9 19.61 -10.33 6.78
CA TYR A 9 18.43 -11.16 7.09
C TYR A 9 17.70 -10.69 8.38
N ASN A 10 18.45 -10.18 9.36
CA ASN A 10 17.91 -9.64 10.60
C ASN A 10 17.12 -8.32 10.43
N GLU A 11 17.46 -7.48 9.45
CA GLU A 11 16.74 -6.24 9.15
C GLU A 11 15.39 -6.54 8.48
N MET A 12 15.37 -7.51 7.57
CA MET A 12 14.15 -8.00 6.95
C MET A 12 13.18 -8.59 7.98
N LEU A 13 13.67 -9.42 8.92
CA LEU A 13 12.85 -9.98 10.00
C LEU A 13 12.30 -8.91 10.94
N ARG A 14 13.08 -7.88 11.27
CA ARG A 14 12.62 -6.75 12.09
C ARG A 14 11.51 -5.98 11.38
N TYR A 15 11.72 -5.69 10.10
CA TYR A 15 10.74 -4.99 9.30
C TYR A 15 9.45 -5.80 9.16
N GLU A 16 9.49 -7.10 8.86
CA GLU A 16 8.28 -7.93 8.79
C GLU A 16 7.48 -7.90 10.08
N ARG A 17 8.18 -7.94 11.23
CA ARG A 17 7.53 -7.80 12.54
C ARG A 17 6.87 -6.42 12.72
N ASP A 18 7.49 -5.37 12.23
CA ASP A 18 6.91 -4.02 12.26
C ASP A 18 5.74 -3.88 11.28
N MET A 19 5.75 -4.61 10.16
CA MET A 19 4.58 -4.71 9.30
C MET A 19 3.42 -5.44 9.96
N ASP A 20 3.67 -6.46 10.78
CA ASP A 20 2.59 -7.09 11.57
C ASP A 20 1.97 -6.10 12.57
N GLN A 21 2.79 -5.23 13.18
CA GLN A 21 2.28 -4.12 13.99
C GLN A 21 1.42 -3.15 13.17
N LEU A 22 1.87 -2.79 11.95
CA LEU A 22 1.09 -1.95 11.05
C LEU A 22 -0.22 -2.63 10.60
N ARG A 23 -0.21 -3.95 10.35
CA ARG A 23 -1.40 -4.75 10.02
C ARG A 23 -2.41 -4.70 11.15
N ALA A 24 -1.95 -4.81 12.40
CA ALA A 24 -2.81 -4.72 13.57
C ALA A 24 -3.46 -3.33 13.68
N LEU A 25 -2.70 -2.25 13.46
CA LEU A 25 -3.23 -0.88 13.42
C LEU A 25 -4.27 -0.69 12.32
N ALA A 26 -3.95 -1.15 11.11
CA ALA A 26 -4.83 -1.04 9.95
C ALA A 26 -6.15 -1.77 10.18
N LEU A 27 -6.12 -2.96 10.80
CA LEU A 27 -7.33 -3.68 11.20
C LEU A 27 -8.09 -2.95 12.30
N TRP A 28 -7.39 -2.47 13.33
CA TRP A 28 -8.01 -1.77 14.46
C TRP A 28 -8.83 -0.56 14.00
N ILE A 29 -8.30 0.27 13.08
CA ILE A 29 -9.03 1.45 12.60
C ILE A 29 -10.28 1.11 11.80
N THR A 30 -10.38 -0.10 11.24
CA THR A 30 -11.60 -0.56 10.55
C THR A 30 -12.71 -0.99 11.52
N LEU A 31 -12.34 -1.28 12.77
CA LEU A 31 -13.26 -1.71 13.83
C LEU A 31 -13.59 -0.59 14.82
N TYR A 32 -12.76 0.45 14.91
CA TYR A 32 -12.95 1.54 15.85
C TYR A 32 -14.14 2.42 15.45
N GLU A 33 -15.19 2.47 16.27
CA GLU A 33 -16.41 3.24 16.01
C GLU A 33 -16.44 4.64 16.64
N GLY A 34 -15.40 5.03 17.41
CA GLY A 34 -15.35 6.32 18.10
C GLY A 34 -15.58 6.25 19.62
N ASP A 35 -15.87 5.07 20.16
CA ASP A 35 -16.16 4.84 21.58
C ASP A 35 -15.28 3.70 22.15
N PRO A 36 -14.60 3.90 23.29
CA PRO A 36 -14.44 5.16 24.03
C PRO A 36 -13.57 6.17 23.26
N PRO A 37 -13.84 7.49 23.40
CA PRO A 37 -12.98 8.51 22.83
C PRO A 37 -11.59 8.44 23.48
N ILE A 38 -10.56 8.72 22.69
CA ILE A 38 -9.16 8.76 23.15
C ILE A 38 -8.74 10.23 23.27
N PRO A 39 -8.69 10.83 24.48
CA PRO A 39 -8.51 12.27 24.62
C PRO A 39 -7.23 12.83 23.98
N SER A 40 -6.14 12.04 24.03
CA SER A 40 -4.86 12.40 23.42
C SER A 40 -4.82 12.17 21.90
N LEU A 41 -5.86 11.55 21.33
CA LEU A 41 -5.93 11.20 19.91
C LEU A 41 -7.38 11.31 19.39
N PRO A 42 -7.87 12.54 19.13
CA PRO A 42 -9.28 12.78 18.81
C PRO A 42 -9.72 12.22 17.45
N ARG A 43 -8.78 11.95 16.54
CA ARG A 43 -9.04 11.37 15.21
C ARG A 43 -8.09 10.20 14.95
N PRO A 44 -8.28 9.06 15.64
CA PRO A 44 -7.32 7.96 15.58
C PRO A 44 -7.26 7.31 14.20
N ARG A 45 -8.37 7.21 13.46
CA ARG A 45 -8.37 6.69 12.09
C ARG A 45 -7.52 7.54 11.16
N GLU A 46 -7.76 8.85 11.15
CA GLU A 46 -7.01 9.81 10.32
C GLU A 46 -5.52 9.80 10.67
N TYR A 47 -5.18 9.79 11.96
CA TYR A 47 -3.79 9.71 12.40
C TYR A 47 -3.08 8.46 11.88
N VAL A 48 -3.74 7.29 11.90
CA VAL A 48 -3.15 6.06 11.37
C VAL A 48 -2.98 6.12 9.85
N PHE A 49 -3.92 6.71 9.11
CA PHE A 49 -3.74 6.95 7.68
C PHE A 49 -2.55 7.88 7.40
N GLU A 50 -2.41 8.97 8.15
CA GLU A 50 -1.27 9.89 8.05
C GLU A 50 0.05 9.18 8.38
N LEU A 51 0.07 8.32 9.39
CA LEU A 51 1.25 7.52 9.75
C LEU A 51 1.64 6.55 8.63
N ILE A 52 0.67 5.83 8.04
CA ILE A 52 0.91 4.94 6.89
C ILE A 52 1.52 5.74 5.73
N LYS A 53 0.88 6.86 5.37
CA LYS A 53 1.31 7.71 4.26
C LYS A 53 2.72 8.26 4.47
N PHE A 54 2.98 8.81 5.65
CA PHE A 54 4.28 9.37 6.00
C PHE A 54 5.41 8.34 5.82
N TYR A 55 5.27 7.14 6.41
CA TYR A 55 6.33 6.13 6.35
C TYR A 55 6.44 5.45 4.98
N ALA A 56 5.32 5.24 4.27
CA ALA A 56 5.38 4.75 2.89
C ALA A 56 6.13 5.71 1.97
N GLN A 57 5.90 7.02 2.12
CA GLN A 57 6.60 8.08 1.39
C GLN A 57 8.09 8.15 1.74
N ASP A 58 8.43 8.13 3.03
CA ASP A 58 9.82 8.22 3.49
C ASP A 58 10.63 7.00 3.01
N PHE A 59 10.05 5.79 3.10
CA PHE A 59 10.66 4.57 2.58
C PHE A 59 10.82 4.60 1.05
N ALA A 60 9.79 4.98 0.30
CA ALA A 60 9.89 5.11 -1.15
C ALA A 60 10.99 6.09 -1.56
N PHE A 61 11.10 7.23 -0.85
CA PHE A 61 12.12 8.23 -1.10
C PHE A 61 13.53 7.72 -0.80
N GLU A 62 13.74 7.06 0.34
CA GLU A 62 15.05 6.50 0.68
C GLU A 62 15.46 5.39 -0.30
N ILE A 63 14.54 4.52 -0.71
CA ILE A 63 14.81 3.48 -1.72
C ILE A 63 15.21 4.14 -3.05
N MET A 64 14.48 5.15 -3.51
CA MET A 64 14.79 5.85 -4.76
C MET A 64 16.15 6.56 -4.71
N LYS A 65 16.47 7.19 -3.57
CA LYS A 65 17.69 8.00 -3.43
C LYS A 65 18.93 7.15 -3.16
N ASN A 66 18.80 6.14 -2.30
CA ASN A 66 19.92 5.42 -1.70
C ASN A 66 19.97 3.93 -2.11
N GLY A 67 18.91 3.41 -2.75
CA GLY A 67 18.75 1.98 -2.97
C GLY A 67 18.55 1.19 -1.66
N SER A 68 18.16 1.83 -0.57
CA SER A 68 17.92 1.16 0.72
C SER A 68 17.14 2.07 1.67
N ILE A 69 16.59 1.47 2.73
CA ILE A 69 15.98 2.20 3.85
C ILE A 69 17.03 2.25 4.96
N SER A 70 17.25 3.43 5.55
CA SER A 70 18.20 3.61 6.64
C SER A 70 17.70 3.00 7.94
N LEU A 71 18.64 2.52 8.77
CA LEU A 71 18.32 1.95 10.09
C LEU A 71 17.62 2.95 11.02
N ASP A 72 17.94 4.23 10.87
CA ASP A 72 17.31 5.32 11.62
C ASP A 72 15.83 5.47 11.25
N THR A 73 15.50 5.45 9.95
CA THR A 73 14.11 5.48 9.47
C THR A 73 13.32 4.26 9.92
N VAL A 74 13.90 3.05 9.84
CA VAL A 74 13.28 1.83 10.40
C VAL A 74 13.06 1.95 11.91
N SER A 75 14.02 2.51 12.65
CA SER A 75 13.92 2.68 14.10
C SER A 75 12.83 3.68 14.50
N ARG A 76 12.67 4.78 13.74
CA ARG A 76 11.56 5.74 13.92
C ARG A 76 10.21 5.09 13.64
N PHE A 77 10.12 4.32 12.56
CA PHE A 77 8.92 3.56 12.21
C PHE A 77 8.52 2.61 13.34
N HIS A 78 9.46 1.76 13.78
CA HIS A 78 9.26 0.86 14.91
C HIS A 78 8.76 1.59 16.17
N SER A 79 9.44 2.67 16.56
CA SER A 79 9.09 3.43 17.77
C SER A 79 7.71 4.08 17.66
N SER A 80 7.34 4.55 16.47
CA SER A 80 6.03 5.13 16.21
C SER A 80 4.93 4.08 16.33
N LEU A 81 5.10 2.92 15.68
CA LEU A 81 4.19 1.79 15.75
C LEU A 81 4.02 1.27 17.19
N PHE A 82 5.12 1.11 17.91
CA PHE A 82 5.09 0.67 19.31
C PHE A 82 4.30 1.66 20.18
N SER A 83 4.56 2.96 20.02
CA SER A 83 3.91 4.01 20.80
C SER A 83 2.41 4.09 20.52
N ILE A 84 2.01 4.06 19.24
CA ILE A 84 0.60 4.13 18.87
C ILE A 84 -0.15 2.85 19.24
N ASN A 85 0.45 1.66 19.08
CA ASN A 85 -0.14 0.41 19.53
C ASN A 85 -0.42 0.43 21.04
N ASN A 86 0.54 0.88 21.83
CA ASN A 86 0.38 1.00 23.28
C ASN A 86 -0.73 2.00 23.63
N LEU A 87 -0.79 3.14 22.95
CA LEU A 87 -1.84 4.15 23.16
C LEU A 87 -3.24 3.61 22.82
N LEU A 88 -3.37 2.81 21.76
CA LEU A 88 -4.64 2.24 21.29
C LEU A 88 -5.01 0.91 21.99
N GLY A 89 -4.17 0.43 22.91
CA GLY A 89 -4.39 -0.84 23.60
C GLY A 89 -4.26 -2.07 22.70
N ILE A 90 -3.55 -1.97 21.57
CA ILE A 90 -3.28 -3.09 20.67
C ILE A 90 -2.22 -4.00 21.29
N THR A 91 -2.58 -5.26 21.51
CA THR A 91 -1.74 -6.23 22.22
C THR A 91 -0.93 -7.12 21.26
N GLN A 92 0.01 -7.89 21.81
CA GLN A 92 0.72 -8.91 21.04
C GLN A 92 -0.21 -9.96 20.42
N ALA A 93 -1.32 -10.29 21.09
CA ALA A 93 -2.32 -11.21 20.55
C ALA A 93 -3.02 -10.63 19.32
N ASP A 94 -3.28 -9.32 19.30
CA ASP A 94 -3.85 -8.63 18.15
C ASP A 94 -2.88 -8.63 16.96
N ILE A 95 -1.58 -8.43 17.22
CA ILE A 95 -0.51 -8.48 16.21
C ILE A 95 -0.41 -9.87 15.59
N VAL A 96 -0.39 -10.93 16.42
CA VAL A 96 -0.38 -12.32 15.93
C VAL A 96 -1.63 -12.61 15.09
N ARG A 97 -2.81 -12.23 15.58
CA ARG A 97 -4.06 -12.39 14.83
C ARG A 97 -4.03 -11.64 13.50
N ALA A 98 -3.47 -10.43 13.45
CA ALA A 98 -3.34 -9.65 12.22
C ALA A 98 -2.41 -10.34 11.21
N SER A 99 -1.30 -10.90 11.67
CA SER A 99 -0.37 -11.71 10.86
C SER A 99 -1.04 -12.98 10.31
N GLU A 100 -1.88 -13.64 11.10
CA GLU A 100 -2.67 -14.81 10.67
C GLU A 100 -3.72 -14.47 9.61
N GLN A 101 -4.21 -13.22 9.58
CA GLN A 101 -5.15 -12.72 8.59
C GLN A 101 -4.46 -12.22 7.30
N GLN A 102 -3.13 -12.28 7.23
CA GLN A 102 -2.39 -12.01 6.01
C GLN A 102 -2.62 -13.15 5.01
N ARG A 103 -3.20 -12.80 3.87
CA ARG A 103 -3.47 -13.76 2.80
C ARG A 103 -2.20 -14.31 2.17
N TYR A 104 -1.21 -13.43 1.95
CA TYR A 104 0.05 -13.77 1.30
C TYR A 104 1.22 -13.44 2.21
N ARG A 105 1.80 -14.46 2.84
CA ARG A 105 2.93 -14.31 3.78
C ARG A 105 4.28 -14.09 3.10
N ASN A 106 4.38 -14.39 1.80
CA ASN A 106 5.61 -14.30 1.02
C ASN A 106 5.55 -13.17 -0.03
N SER A 107 4.58 -12.25 0.08
CA SER A 107 4.50 -11.08 -0.78
C SER A 107 4.68 -9.80 0.05
N GLY A 108 5.25 -8.78 -0.57
CA GLY A 108 5.40 -7.45 -0.02
C GLY A 108 6.18 -6.55 -0.96
N PHE A 109 6.34 -5.28 -0.60
CA PHE A 109 7.09 -4.30 -1.41
C PHE A 109 8.54 -4.72 -1.72
N TRP A 110 9.12 -5.66 -0.98
CA TRP A 110 10.42 -6.25 -1.29
C TRP A 110 10.50 -6.88 -2.68
N GLU A 111 9.38 -7.36 -3.20
CA GLU A 111 9.27 -7.93 -4.55
C GLU A 111 9.62 -6.89 -5.62
N MET A 112 9.46 -5.60 -5.31
CA MET A 112 9.90 -4.48 -6.14
C MET A 112 11.37 -4.58 -6.53
N ARG A 113 12.23 -5.21 -5.71
CA ARG A 113 13.67 -5.41 -6.02
C ARG A 113 13.90 -6.06 -7.38
N ARG A 114 13.02 -6.99 -7.78
CA ARG A 114 13.15 -7.76 -9.01
C ARG A 114 12.93 -6.89 -10.25
N VAL A 115 12.13 -5.84 -10.11
CA VAL A 115 11.60 -5.07 -11.24
C VAL A 115 11.83 -3.56 -11.08
N ILE A 116 12.59 -3.12 -10.07
CA ILE A 116 12.82 -1.69 -9.76
C ILE A 116 13.38 -0.91 -10.95
N GLY A 117 14.22 -1.55 -11.77
CA GLY A 117 14.79 -0.93 -12.98
C GLY A 117 13.79 -0.65 -14.10
N GLN A 118 12.60 -1.23 -14.04
CA GLN A 118 11.53 -1.10 -15.04
C GLN A 118 10.45 -0.09 -14.61
N PHE A 119 10.51 0.45 -13.38
CA PHE A 119 9.52 1.42 -12.90
C PHE A 119 9.48 2.71 -13.73
N GLY A 120 10.60 3.09 -14.36
CA GLY A 120 10.67 4.27 -15.24
C GLY A 120 9.73 4.14 -16.43
N ASP A 121 9.69 2.96 -17.04
CA ASP A 121 8.81 2.68 -18.19
C ASP A 121 7.33 2.71 -17.77
N VAL A 122 7.02 2.15 -16.59
CA VAL A 122 5.67 2.20 -16.01
C VAL A 122 5.25 3.64 -15.70
N ALA A 123 6.15 4.44 -15.10
CA ALA A 123 5.88 5.84 -14.78
C ALA A 123 5.66 6.69 -16.04
N GLU A 124 6.45 6.47 -17.10
CA GLU A 124 6.25 7.13 -18.39
C GLU A 124 4.89 6.75 -19.00
N ALA A 125 4.56 5.45 -19.01
CA ALA A 125 3.30 4.95 -19.54
C ALA A 125 2.09 5.52 -18.78
N ALA A 126 2.10 5.44 -17.45
CA ALA A 126 1.03 5.99 -16.60
C ALA A 126 0.86 7.51 -16.79
N SER A 127 1.96 8.25 -16.99
CA SER A 127 1.91 9.69 -17.25
C SER A 127 1.29 10.00 -18.62
N ARG A 128 1.63 9.21 -19.65
CA ARG A 128 1.06 9.30 -21.00
C ARG A 128 -0.44 8.98 -21.03
N ASP A 129 -0.83 7.98 -20.25
CA ASP A 129 -2.21 7.55 -20.09
C ASP A 129 -3.04 8.52 -19.23
N LYS A 130 -2.38 9.51 -18.61
CA LYS A 130 -2.98 10.58 -17.79
C LYS A 130 -3.62 10.06 -16.50
N VAL A 131 -2.98 9.10 -15.83
CA VAL A 131 -3.35 8.66 -14.48
C VAL A 131 -3.38 9.87 -13.55
N THR A 132 -4.53 10.19 -12.94
CA THR A 132 -4.69 11.37 -12.11
C THR A 132 -4.59 11.10 -10.61
N HIS A 133 -4.62 9.85 -10.19
CA HIS A 133 -4.53 9.45 -8.79
C HIS A 133 -4.04 8.00 -8.67
N ILE A 134 -3.24 7.67 -7.65
CA ILE A 134 -2.81 6.29 -7.35
C ILE A 134 -3.44 5.86 -6.02
N ILE A 135 -4.04 4.67 -5.99
CA ILE A 135 -4.56 4.04 -4.78
C ILE A 135 -3.84 2.72 -4.55
N THR A 136 -3.30 2.53 -3.35
CA THR A 136 -2.55 1.31 -2.98
C THR A 136 -3.22 0.56 -1.83
N ALA A 137 -2.88 -0.72 -1.67
CA ALA A 137 -3.14 -1.42 -0.42
C ALA A 137 -2.16 -0.92 0.65
N ALA A 138 -2.69 -0.36 1.75
CA ALA A 138 -1.95 0.35 2.79
C ALA A 138 -0.82 -0.44 3.49
N VAL A 139 -0.80 -1.77 3.36
CA VAL A 139 0.09 -2.65 4.12
C VAL A 139 0.96 -3.58 3.25
N SER A 140 0.65 -3.72 1.96
CA SER A 140 1.42 -4.57 1.03
C SER A 140 1.98 -3.79 -0.15
N GLY A 141 1.16 -2.92 -0.75
CA GLY A 141 1.49 -2.14 -1.95
C GLY A 141 1.84 -0.67 -1.70
N CYS A 142 1.80 -0.18 -0.45
CA CYS A 142 1.93 1.25 -0.14
C CYS A 142 3.24 1.88 -0.64
N ILE A 143 4.37 1.22 -0.37
CA ILE A 143 5.69 1.72 -0.81
C ILE A 143 5.83 1.66 -2.33
N ILE A 144 5.23 0.66 -3.00
CA ILE A 144 5.28 0.52 -4.46
C ILE A 144 4.59 1.70 -5.14
N GLY A 145 3.36 2.05 -4.70
CA GLY A 145 2.65 3.18 -5.29
C GLY A 145 3.28 4.52 -4.94
N GLU A 146 3.83 4.70 -3.73
CA GLU A 146 4.56 5.91 -3.37
C GLU A 146 5.87 6.04 -4.17
N TYR A 147 6.57 4.94 -4.42
CA TYR A 147 7.76 4.92 -5.28
C TYR A 147 7.41 5.32 -6.71
N LEU A 148 6.33 4.76 -7.27
CA LEU A 148 5.83 5.14 -8.59
C LEU A 148 5.43 6.63 -8.65
N GLY A 149 4.67 7.11 -7.66
CA GLY A 149 4.23 8.51 -7.58
C GLY A 149 5.40 9.49 -7.49
N GLN A 150 6.45 9.14 -6.72
CA GLN A 150 7.69 9.94 -6.68
C GLN A 150 8.42 9.95 -8.02
N MET A 151 8.42 8.83 -8.75
CA MET A 151 9.09 8.72 -10.04
C MET A 151 8.37 9.56 -11.10
N MET A 152 7.03 9.45 -11.19
CA MET A 152 6.20 10.29 -12.06
C MET A 152 6.42 11.78 -11.77
N SER A 153 6.47 12.17 -10.49
CA SER A 153 6.68 13.55 -10.09
C SER A 153 8.07 14.08 -10.47
N ARG A 154 9.13 13.30 -10.23
CA ARG A 154 10.52 13.77 -10.38
C ARG A 154 11.08 13.63 -11.79
N GLU A 155 10.85 12.48 -12.41
CA GLU A 155 11.44 12.17 -13.71
C GLU A 155 10.57 12.69 -14.86
N PHE A 156 9.25 12.67 -14.67
CA PHE A 156 8.27 13.03 -15.71
C PHE A 156 7.53 14.34 -15.43
N GLN A 157 7.86 15.05 -14.35
CA GLN A 157 7.22 16.32 -13.94
C GLN A 157 5.69 16.23 -13.84
N TYR A 158 5.20 15.05 -13.47
CA TYR A 158 3.80 14.70 -13.45
C TYR A 158 3.40 14.25 -12.04
N PRO A 159 3.16 15.20 -11.12
CA PRO A 159 2.84 14.87 -9.73
C PRO A 159 1.44 14.25 -9.65
N VAL A 160 1.37 13.04 -9.10
CA VAL A 160 0.13 12.31 -8.88
C VAL A 160 -0.03 12.01 -7.39
N PRO A 161 -1.17 12.36 -6.76
CA PRO A 161 -1.42 12.00 -5.38
C PRO A 161 -1.54 10.48 -5.23
N VAL A 162 -0.94 9.97 -4.15
CA VAL A 162 -0.98 8.56 -3.76
C VAL A 162 -1.71 8.45 -2.42
N ASP A 163 -2.71 7.58 -2.37
CA ASP A 163 -3.47 7.30 -1.14
C ASP A 163 -3.61 5.81 -0.88
N HIS A 164 -3.88 5.48 0.38
CA HIS A 164 -3.67 4.15 0.94
C HIS A 164 -4.98 3.59 1.48
N MET A 165 -5.47 2.51 0.88
CA MET A 165 -6.67 1.83 1.31
C MET A 165 -6.35 0.79 2.38
N VAL A 166 -7.02 0.87 3.52
CA VAL A 166 -7.01 -0.18 4.55
C VAL A 166 -8.26 -1.05 4.42
N PHE A 167 -8.17 -2.31 4.81
CA PHE A 167 -9.23 -3.28 4.58
C PHE A 167 -9.75 -3.85 5.89
N ALA A 168 -11.07 -3.81 6.07
CA ALA A 168 -11.72 -4.72 7.01
C ALA A 168 -11.66 -6.14 6.44
N ARG A 169 -11.52 -7.13 7.32
CA ARG A 169 -11.34 -8.54 6.93
C ARG A 169 -12.30 -9.48 7.65
N SER A 170 -12.70 -10.53 6.94
CA SER A 170 -13.30 -11.73 7.52
C SER A 170 -12.33 -12.90 7.28
N GLY A 171 -11.61 -13.30 8.33
CA GLY A 171 -10.42 -14.15 8.18
C GLY A 171 -9.38 -13.48 7.28
N ILE A 172 -8.94 -14.17 6.24
CA ILE A 172 -7.96 -13.66 5.27
C ILE A 172 -8.59 -12.80 4.15
N GLN A 173 -9.92 -12.76 4.05
CA GLN A 173 -10.61 -12.11 2.94
C GLN A 173 -10.91 -10.64 3.24
N PRO A 174 -10.52 -9.68 2.38
CA PRO A 174 -10.98 -8.30 2.51
C PRO A 174 -12.48 -8.22 2.20
N VAL A 175 -13.22 -7.51 3.05
CA VAL A 175 -14.68 -7.36 2.93
C VAL A 175 -15.13 -5.93 2.66
N ARG A 176 -14.31 -4.93 3.06
CA ARG A 176 -14.57 -3.51 2.83
C ARG A 176 -13.27 -2.73 2.83
N GLY A 177 -13.18 -1.71 1.97
CA GLY A 177 -12.06 -0.77 1.89
C GLY A 177 -12.40 0.56 2.55
N TYR A 178 -11.43 1.11 3.27
CA TYR A 178 -11.51 2.42 3.92
C TYR A 178 -10.38 3.30 3.41
N LEU A 179 -10.71 4.55 3.15
CA LEU A 179 -9.81 5.64 2.78
C LEU A 179 -10.01 6.77 3.82
N PRO A 180 -9.09 7.74 3.91
CA PRO A 180 -9.27 8.90 4.79
C PRO A 180 -10.62 9.59 4.56
N ASP A 181 -11.29 10.02 5.63
CA ASP A 181 -12.67 10.54 5.56
C ASP A 181 -12.77 11.80 4.67
N HIS A 182 -11.67 12.55 4.56
CA HIS A 182 -11.58 13.80 3.79
C HIS A 182 -11.02 13.59 2.37
N LEU A 183 -10.73 12.35 1.96
CA LEU A 183 -10.15 12.07 0.66
C LEU A 183 -11.15 12.36 -0.47
N SER A 184 -10.68 13.12 -1.46
CA SER A 184 -11.34 13.26 -2.76
C SER A 184 -10.43 12.73 -3.87
N LEU A 185 -10.94 11.85 -4.72
CA LEU A 185 -10.19 11.39 -5.88
C LEU A 185 -9.86 12.56 -6.80
N SER A 186 -8.62 12.58 -7.28
CA SER A 186 -8.16 13.59 -8.24
C SER A 186 -8.43 13.08 -9.64
N GLY A 187 -9.23 13.83 -10.41
CA GLY A 187 -9.57 13.47 -11.78
C GLY A 187 -10.38 12.18 -11.94
N GLY A 188 -10.31 11.58 -13.12
CA GLY A 188 -11.13 10.43 -13.52
C GLY A 188 -10.34 9.17 -13.88
N HIS A 189 -9.01 9.18 -13.82
CA HIS A 189 -8.20 8.02 -14.17
C HIS A 189 -7.37 7.56 -12.97
N ILE A 190 -7.79 6.46 -12.35
CA ILE A 190 -7.23 5.98 -11.09
C ILE A 190 -6.37 4.76 -11.36
N LEU A 191 -5.14 4.76 -10.88
CA LEU A 191 -4.25 3.61 -10.92
C LEU A 191 -4.30 2.88 -9.58
N ILE A 192 -4.67 1.60 -9.60
CA ILE A 192 -4.44 0.69 -8.48
C ILE A 192 -3.01 0.17 -8.59
N ALA A 193 -2.18 0.38 -7.57
CA ALA A 193 -0.83 -0.18 -7.49
C ALA A 193 -0.72 -1.16 -6.33
N ASP A 194 -0.34 -2.40 -6.61
CA ASP A 194 -0.24 -3.48 -5.62
C ASP A 194 0.96 -4.39 -5.88
N ASP A 195 1.45 -5.08 -4.86
CA ASP A 195 2.57 -6.03 -5.00
C ASP A 195 2.14 -7.27 -5.80
N ALA A 196 0.97 -7.84 -5.51
CA ALA A 196 0.50 -9.04 -6.20
C ALA A 196 -1.03 -9.15 -6.30
N ILE A 197 -1.51 -9.62 -7.46
CA ILE A 197 -2.91 -9.99 -7.69
C ILE A 197 -3.02 -11.51 -7.87
N MET A 198 -3.29 -12.20 -6.76
CA MET A 198 -3.26 -13.66 -6.72
C MET A 198 -4.65 -14.33 -6.70
N GLU A 199 -5.71 -13.61 -6.29
CA GLU A 199 -7.08 -14.15 -6.27
C GLU A 199 -8.15 -13.05 -6.41
N THR A 200 -7.80 -11.88 -6.96
CA THR A 200 -8.69 -10.73 -7.25
C THR A 200 -9.43 -10.06 -6.07
N TYR A 201 -9.52 -10.67 -4.88
CA TYR A 201 -10.35 -10.16 -3.78
C TYR A 201 -9.99 -8.73 -3.33
N THR A 202 -8.69 -8.44 -3.14
CA THR A 202 -8.24 -7.10 -2.72
C THR A 202 -8.61 -6.06 -3.79
N SER A 203 -8.27 -6.31 -5.05
CA SER A 203 -8.55 -5.38 -6.14
C SER A 203 -10.05 -5.19 -6.37
N ARG A 204 -10.90 -6.21 -6.18
CA ARG A 204 -12.36 -6.05 -6.22
C ARG A 204 -12.88 -5.06 -5.18
N VAL A 205 -12.38 -5.14 -3.95
CA VAL A 205 -12.77 -4.21 -2.88
C VAL A 205 -12.27 -2.79 -3.20
N MET A 206 -11.07 -2.66 -3.75
CA MET A 206 -10.52 -1.37 -4.18
C MET A 206 -11.35 -0.74 -5.31
N ILE A 207 -11.66 -1.52 -6.35
CA ILE A 207 -12.50 -1.09 -7.48
C ILE A 207 -13.86 -0.65 -6.98
N ALA A 208 -14.53 -1.47 -6.15
CA ALA A 208 -15.84 -1.13 -5.61
C ALA A 208 -15.81 0.21 -4.86
N LYS A 209 -14.77 0.46 -4.04
CA LYS A 209 -14.65 1.72 -3.30
C LYS A 209 -14.33 2.91 -4.22
N ILE A 210 -13.48 2.73 -5.24
CA ILE A 210 -13.18 3.78 -6.22
C ILE A 210 -14.44 4.16 -7.01
N ILE A 211 -15.23 3.18 -7.46
CA ILE A 211 -16.48 3.40 -8.19
C ILE A 211 -17.56 4.03 -7.29
N GLU A 212 -17.61 3.68 -6.01
CA GLU A 212 -18.47 4.36 -5.02
C GLU A 212 -18.16 5.86 -4.93
N MET A 213 -16.87 6.23 -4.96
CA MET A 213 -16.42 7.63 -4.89
C MET A 213 -16.56 8.37 -6.22
N ASN A 214 -16.32 7.68 -7.34
CA ASN A 214 -16.46 8.23 -8.69
C ASN A 214 -16.94 7.14 -9.66
N PRO A 215 -18.26 7.10 -9.96
CA PRO A 215 -18.84 6.08 -10.85
C PRO A 215 -18.34 6.10 -12.30
N GLN A 216 -17.65 7.17 -12.72
CA GLN A 216 -17.13 7.34 -14.08
C GLN A 216 -15.60 7.17 -14.13
N ALA A 217 -14.96 6.73 -13.05
CA ALA A 217 -13.53 6.53 -13.02
C ALA A 217 -13.09 5.43 -13.99
N ALA A 218 -12.15 5.74 -14.88
CA ALA A 218 -11.34 4.75 -15.57
C ALA A 218 -10.32 4.19 -14.57
N ILE A 219 -10.24 2.87 -14.44
CA ILE A 219 -9.35 2.21 -13.48
C ILE A 219 -8.28 1.46 -14.24
N SER A 220 -7.01 1.79 -13.98
CA SER A 220 -5.86 1.00 -14.42
C SER A 220 -5.31 0.17 -13.27
N LEU A 221 -4.54 -0.86 -13.59
CA LEU A 221 -3.86 -1.72 -12.63
C LEU A 221 -2.36 -1.72 -12.92
N MET A 222 -1.55 -1.59 -11.89
CA MET A 222 -0.13 -1.89 -11.89
C MET A 222 0.12 -2.94 -10.82
N THR A 223 0.82 -4.01 -11.17
CA THR A 223 1.17 -5.04 -10.20
C THR A 223 2.41 -5.81 -10.63
N ILE A 224 3.18 -6.29 -9.65
CA ILE A 224 4.43 -7.03 -9.89
C ILE A 224 4.12 -8.47 -10.27
N ASP A 225 3.24 -9.12 -9.52
CA ASP A 225 2.86 -10.51 -9.76
C ASP A 225 1.35 -10.66 -10.01
N ILE A 226 0.99 -11.51 -10.97
CA ILE A 226 -0.40 -11.88 -11.24
C ILE A 226 -0.44 -13.39 -11.39
N ASP A 227 -1.26 -14.05 -10.57
CA ASP A 227 -1.38 -15.49 -10.67
C ASP A 227 -1.95 -15.91 -12.05
N PRO A 228 -1.54 -17.08 -12.57
CA PRO A 228 -1.99 -17.54 -13.89
C PRO A 228 -3.50 -17.65 -14.03
N LYS A 229 -4.23 -18.03 -12.97
CA LYS A 229 -5.69 -18.17 -13.04
C LYS A 229 -6.35 -16.81 -13.20
N THR A 230 -5.85 -15.77 -12.53
CA THR A 230 -6.35 -14.40 -12.75
C THR A 230 -6.10 -13.95 -14.19
N LYS A 231 -4.91 -14.20 -14.76
CA LYS A 231 -4.60 -13.88 -16.17
C LYS A 231 -5.57 -14.56 -17.14
N GLU A 232 -5.89 -15.83 -16.90
CA GLU A 232 -6.79 -16.62 -17.77
C GLU A 232 -8.28 -16.33 -17.56
N SER A 233 -8.66 -15.72 -16.44
CA SER A 233 -10.08 -15.55 -16.05
C SER A 233 -10.83 -14.42 -16.77
N GLY A 234 -10.15 -13.58 -17.57
CA GLY A 234 -10.70 -12.33 -18.12
C GLY A 234 -10.87 -11.21 -17.09
N TYR A 235 -10.44 -11.41 -15.83
CA TYR A 235 -10.53 -10.38 -14.80
C TYR A 235 -9.79 -9.08 -15.17
N LEU A 236 -8.70 -9.18 -15.95
CA LEU A 236 -7.89 -8.04 -16.33
C LEU A 236 -8.59 -7.13 -17.37
N ASP A 237 -9.61 -7.64 -18.08
CA ASP A 237 -10.30 -6.91 -19.16
C ASP A 237 -11.15 -5.73 -18.65
N GLN A 238 -11.37 -5.65 -17.34
CA GLN A 238 -12.10 -4.52 -16.73
C GLN A 238 -11.24 -3.27 -16.54
N PHE A 239 -9.91 -3.38 -16.64
CA PHE A 239 -8.99 -2.27 -16.46
C PHE A 239 -8.75 -1.55 -17.78
N ALA A 240 -8.67 -0.21 -17.73
CA ALA A 240 -8.35 0.61 -18.88
C ALA A 240 -6.94 0.30 -19.42
N HIS A 241 -5.98 0.14 -18.49
CA HIS A 241 -4.62 -0.31 -18.78
C HIS A 241 -4.13 -1.24 -17.67
N VAL A 242 -3.30 -2.21 -18.03
CA VAL A 242 -2.61 -3.09 -17.09
C VAL A 242 -1.11 -2.95 -17.32
N TYR A 243 -0.40 -2.45 -16.33
CA TYR A 243 1.05 -2.32 -16.32
C TYR A 243 1.64 -3.54 -15.60
N THR A 244 2.31 -4.39 -16.35
CA THR A 244 3.06 -5.54 -15.84
C THR A 244 4.55 -5.34 -16.07
N PHE A 245 5.34 -6.13 -15.37
CA PHE A 245 6.79 -6.14 -15.51
C PHE A 245 7.21 -7.40 -16.26
N ASP A 246 8.23 -7.27 -17.09
CA ASP A 246 8.83 -8.41 -17.78
C ASP A 246 9.80 -9.11 -16.81
N GLU A 247 9.62 -10.42 -16.60
CA GLU A 247 10.57 -11.28 -15.88
C GLU A 247 11.56 -11.96 -16.81
#